data_AF-W9ST45-F1
#
_entry.id   AF-W9ST45-F1
#
_cell.length_a   1.000
_cell.length_b   1.000
_cell.length_c   1.000
_cell.angle_alpha   90.00
_cell.angle_beta   90.00
_cell.angle_gamma   90.00
#
_symmetry.space_group_name_H-M   'P 1'
#
loop_
_entity.id
_entity.type
_entity.pdbx_description
1 polymer ?
#
loop_
_entity_poly.entity_id
_entity_poly.type
_entity_poly.pdbx_seq_one_letter_code
_entity_poly.pdbx_strand_id
1 'polypeptide(L)'
;MATPTFLSPNLPTHTSLSLPISPNRNFKITSCVSINQPQTQLDAVSNLRVAFACGGTGGHIYPAVAIADELKLTYSNTQILFLGTPDSMESAAIATAGYDFEPITAVRLARPVLLSPQNLLLPYRLIKSTLHSYSKLKDFDPHLVIGTGGYVSLPPCLASVFLGEKTKLVIQEQNSVPGVANWVISHFSDAVFVAFNSTVDCFPRAKKCVVSGNPVRLSLKKDDVLKAAARAKLFPRSGNVLREDAKVVLVLGGSLGANAVNIAMLNVYSQMLMENERLFIIWQTGVEAFDEMESLVKNHPNLHLTP
;
A
#
# COMPACT_ATOMS: atom_id res chain seq x y z
N MET A 1 -58.48 33.81 20.53
CA MET A 1 -57.50 32.81 21.04
C MET A 1 -56.73 32.30 19.83
N ALA A 2 -55.72 33.06 19.40
CA ALA A 2 -54.30 32.85 19.72
C ALA A 2 -53.68 31.72 18.89
N THR A 3 -53.21 32.09 17.70
CA THR A 3 -52.29 31.35 16.83
C THR A 3 -50.88 31.36 17.43
N PRO A 4 -50.15 30.23 17.48
CA PRO A 4 -48.76 30.24 17.91
C PRO A 4 -47.84 30.46 16.71
N THR A 5 -47.18 31.62 16.70
CA THR A 5 -46.06 31.98 15.84
C THR A 5 -44.81 31.28 16.36
N PHE A 6 -44.23 30.35 15.59
CA PHE A 6 -42.91 29.80 15.90
C PHE A 6 -41.82 30.59 15.19
N LEU A 7 -41.02 31.27 16.00
CA LEU A 7 -39.84 32.06 15.65
C LEU A 7 -38.73 31.17 15.04
N SER A 8 -38.17 31.62 13.92
CA SER A 8 -36.95 31.06 13.34
C SER A 8 -35.75 31.26 14.27
N PRO A 9 -34.84 30.27 14.41
CA PRO A 9 -33.62 30.46 15.21
C PRO A 9 -32.63 31.36 14.46
N ASN A 10 -32.21 32.43 15.13
CA ASN A 10 -31.13 33.32 14.71
C ASN A 10 -29.82 32.53 14.55
N LEU A 11 -29.28 32.46 13.33
CA LEU A 11 -27.90 32.05 13.11
C LEU A 11 -26.95 33.14 13.66
N PRO A 12 -25.91 32.78 14.43
CA PRO A 12 -24.90 33.74 14.84
C PRO A 12 -24.08 34.20 13.63
N THR A 13 -23.98 35.51 13.48
CA THR A 13 -23.14 36.24 12.52
C THR A 13 -21.67 35.87 12.70
N HIS A 14 -21.01 35.51 11.59
CA HIS A 14 -19.57 35.24 11.52
C HIS A 14 -18.74 36.42 12.07
N THR A 15 -18.14 36.24 13.24
CA THR A 15 -16.97 36.99 13.67
C THR A 15 -15.74 36.40 13.00
N SER A 16 -15.11 37.18 12.13
CA SER A 16 -13.85 36.87 11.46
C SER A 16 -12.70 36.81 12.48
N LEU A 17 -12.37 35.61 12.94
CA LEU A 17 -11.12 35.34 13.65
C LEU A 17 -10.00 35.22 12.60
N SER A 18 -9.28 36.31 12.40
CA SER A 18 -8.03 36.35 11.64
C SER A 18 -6.95 35.57 12.40
N LEU A 19 -6.64 34.36 11.94
CA LEU A 19 -5.43 33.64 12.34
C LEU A 19 -4.21 34.37 11.76
N PRO A 20 -3.13 34.58 12.53
CA PRO A 20 -1.93 35.20 12.01
C PRO A 20 -1.29 34.31 10.94
N ILE A 21 -1.27 34.81 9.70
CA ILE A 21 -0.48 34.26 8.61
C ILE A 21 0.99 34.49 8.97
N SER A 22 1.67 33.43 9.40
CA SER A 22 3.13 33.45 9.54
C SER A 22 3.75 33.62 8.15
N PRO A 23 4.61 34.63 7.93
CA PRO A 23 5.23 34.84 6.64
C PRO A 23 6.40 33.86 6.44
N ASN A 24 6.47 33.27 5.25
CA ASN A 24 7.64 32.62 4.67
C ASN A 24 8.37 31.59 5.55
N ARG A 25 7.82 30.37 5.63
CA ARG A 25 8.70 29.19 5.67
C ARG A 25 9.12 28.88 4.24
N ASN A 26 10.27 29.40 3.85
CA ASN A 26 11.02 28.90 2.70
C ASN A 26 11.37 27.43 2.95
N PHE A 27 10.48 26.53 2.55
CA PHE A 27 10.81 25.13 2.38
C PHE A 27 11.76 25.04 1.19
N LYS A 28 13.05 25.22 1.47
CA LYS A 28 14.11 24.76 0.58
C LYS A 28 14.05 23.23 0.59
N ILE A 29 13.39 22.68 -0.42
CA ILE A 29 13.61 21.31 -0.87
C ILE A 29 15.08 21.24 -1.28
N THR A 30 15.97 20.87 -0.36
CA THR A 30 17.42 20.84 -0.64
C THR A 30 17.89 19.62 -1.43
N SER A 31 17.01 18.65 -1.69
CA SER A 31 17.28 17.55 -2.63
C SER A 31 16.03 16.71 -2.91
N CYS A 32 15.07 17.28 -3.64
CA CYS A 32 14.42 16.45 -4.66
C CYS A 32 15.47 16.32 -5.75
N VAL A 33 15.81 15.09 -6.13
CA VAL A 33 16.68 14.80 -7.27
C VAL A 33 16.09 15.57 -8.45
N SER A 34 16.71 16.70 -8.76
CA SER A 34 16.33 17.51 -9.92
C SER A 34 16.68 16.68 -11.14
N ILE A 35 15.73 16.58 -12.06
CA ILE A 35 15.83 15.90 -13.36
C ILE A 35 17.00 16.45 -14.23
N ASN A 36 17.67 17.52 -13.78
CA ASN A 36 18.78 18.19 -14.47
C ASN A 36 20.07 18.27 -13.63
N GLN A 37 20.51 17.20 -12.99
CA GLN A 37 21.94 17.11 -12.62
C GLN A 37 22.75 16.67 -13.84
N PRO A 38 23.94 17.26 -14.08
CA PRO A 38 24.84 16.78 -15.12
C PRO A 38 25.14 15.29 -14.88
N GLN A 39 25.03 14.51 -15.96
CA GLN A 39 25.12 13.04 -16.01
C GLN A 39 26.33 12.45 -15.26
N THR A 40 27.37 13.24 -15.04
CA THR A 40 28.64 12.88 -14.41
C THR A 40 28.57 12.44 -12.94
N GLN A 41 27.50 12.74 -12.17
CA GLN A 41 27.32 12.18 -10.81
C GLN A 41 26.51 10.88 -10.76
N LEU A 42 25.68 10.60 -11.78
CA LEU A 42 24.84 9.40 -11.86
C LEU A 42 25.64 8.17 -12.34
N ASP A 43 26.74 8.40 -13.05
CA ASP A 43 27.61 7.34 -13.58
C ASP A 43 28.37 6.55 -12.48
N ALA A 44 28.42 7.06 -11.24
CA ALA A 44 29.18 6.44 -10.15
C ALA A 44 28.53 5.19 -9.54
N VAL A 45 27.22 4.97 -9.74
CA VAL A 45 26.53 3.75 -9.24
C VAL A 45 26.01 2.95 -10.43
N SER A 46 26.93 2.52 -11.29
CA SER A 46 26.62 1.69 -12.47
C SER A 46 26.09 0.29 -12.11
N ASN A 47 26.08 -0.09 -10.83
CA ASN A 47 25.56 -1.38 -10.35
C ASN A 47 24.96 -1.24 -8.93
N LEU A 48 23.83 -0.53 -8.82
CA LEU A 48 23.10 -0.40 -7.56
C LEU A 48 22.52 -1.77 -7.15
N ARG A 49 22.56 -2.08 -5.85
CA ARG A 49 21.99 -3.33 -5.29
C ARG A 49 21.01 -2.95 -4.21
N VAL A 50 19.74 -3.26 -4.44
CA VAL A 50 18.63 -2.84 -3.57
C VAL A 50 17.88 -4.07 -3.08
N ALA A 51 17.79 -4.22 -1.77
CA ALA A 51 16.97 -5.23 -1.16
C ALA A 51 15.64 -4.64 -0.66
N PHE A 52 14.54 -5.32 -0.87
CA PHE A 52 13.21 -4.92 -0.45
C PHE A 52 12.70 -5.86 0.63
N ALA A 53 12.17 -5.28 1.71
CA ALA A 53 11.54 -6.00 2.80
C ALA A 53 10.06 -5.60 2.86
N CYS A 54 9.17 -6.49 2.40
CA CYS A 54 7.74 -6.22 2.32
C CYS A 54 6.93 -7.51 2.52
N GLY A 55 5.70 -7.40 3.02
CA GLY A 55 4.78 -8.53 3.01
C GLY A 55 3.54 -8.37 3.86
N GLY A 56 2.70 -9.39 3.87
CA GLY A 56 1.48 -9.47 4.67
C GLY A 56 0.22 -9.00 3.94
N THR A 57 0.25 -7.87 3.23
CA THR A 57 -0.89 -7.41 2.39
C THR A 57 -0.42 -6.68 1.13
N GLY A 58 -1.30 -6.58 0.13
CA GLY A 58 -1.01 -5.85 -1.10
C GLY A 58 -0.61 -4.39 -0.88
N GLY A 59 -1.10 -3.76 0.20
CA GLY A 59 -0.78 -2.36 0.55
C GLY A 59 0.71 -2.10 0.78
N HIS A 60 1.49 -3.11 1.18
CA HIS A 60 2.94 -2.99 1.36
C HIS A 60 3.72 -3.55 0.16
N ILE A 61 3.19 -4.59 -0.48
CA ILE A 61 3.84 -5.29 -1.59
C ILE A 61 3.89 -4.41 -2.85
N TYR A 62 2.75 -3.81 -3.20
CA TYR A 62 2.63 -3.09 -4.47
C TYR A 62 3.43 -1.77 -4.55
N PRO A 63 3.55 -0.99 -3.46
CA PRO A 63 4.49 0.12 -3.44
C PRO A 63 5.95 -0.32 -3.59
N ALA A 64 6.34 -1.46 -2.99
CA ALA A 64 7.70 -1.99 -3.13
C ALA A 64 8.02 -2.33 -4.59
N VAL A 65 7.09 -3.02 -5.27
CA VAL A 65 7.21 -3.31 -6.71
C VAL A 65 7.26 -2.01 -7.53
N ALA A 66 6.41 -1.03 -7.24
CA ALA A 66 6.42 0.24 -7.97
C ALA A 66 7.75 1.01 -7.82
N ILE A 67 8.37 0.99 -6.63
CA ILE A 67 9.70 1.56 -6.42
C ILE A 67 10.77 0.77 -7.18
N ALA A 68 10.71 -0.57 -7.14
CA ALA A 68 11.64 -1.44 -7.86
C ALA A 68 11.60 -1.20 -9.37
N ASP A 69 10.40 -1.08 -9.95
CA ASP A 69 10.20 -0.81 -11.37
C ASP A 69 10.85 0.53 -11.76
N GLU A 70 10.60 1.59 -10.99
CA GLU A 70 11.17 2.92 -11.26
C GLU A 70 12.71 2.92 -11.13
N LEU A 71 13.26 2.19 -10.16
CA LEU A 71 14.71 2.04 -10.01
C LEU A 71 15.33 1.29 -11.19
N LYS A 72 14.69 0.22 -11.68
CA LYS A 72 15.15 -0.49 -12.88
C LYS A 72 15.07 0.37 -14.14
N LEU A 73 14.04 1.20 -14.28
CA LEU A 73 13.92 2.12 -15.41
C LEU A 73 14.97 3.24 -15.36
N THR A 74 15.21 3.80 -14.18
CA THR A 74 16.16 4.91 -13.99
C THR A 74 17.61 4.41 -14.07
N TYR A 75 17.87 3.23 -13.51
CA TYR A 75 19.19 2.62 -13.38
C TYR A 75 19.13 1.17 -13.87
N SER A 76 19.30 0.98 -15.19
CA SER A 76 19.08 -0.31 -15.89
C SER A 76 19.85 -1.50 -15.30
N ASN A 77 21.02 -1.25 -14.74
CA ASN A 77 21.89 -2.27 -14.15
C ASN A 77 21.59 -2.56 -12.67
N THR A 78 20.55 -1.97 -12.08
CA THR A 78 20.21 -2.21 -10.67
C THR A 78 19.88 -3.68 -10.44
N GLN A 79 20.50 -4.31 -9.44
CA GLN A 79 20.12 -5.63 -8.96
C GLN A 79 19.10 -5.47 -7.84
N ILE A 80 18.02 -6.24 -7.91
CA ILE A 80 16.90 -6.13 -6.99
C ILE A 80 16.64 -7.49 -6.38
N LEU A 81 16.60 -7.53 -5.05
CA LEU A 81 16.25 -8.71 -4.28
C LEU A 81 15.09 -8.39 -3.36
N PHE A 82 14.06 -9.21 -3.35
CA PHE A 82 12.99 -9.11 -2.36
C PHE A 82 13.14 -10.18 -1.28
N LEU A 83 12.80 -9.82 -0.04
CA LEU A 83 12.71 -10.72 1.10
C LEU A 83 11.27 -10.73 1.61
N GLY A 84 10.69 -11.92 1.71
CA GLY A 84 9.30 -12.10 2.15
C GLY A 84 8.99 -13.52 2.61
N THR A 85 7.73 -13.83 2.91
CA THR A 85 7.36 -15.21 3.27
C THR A 85 7.16 -16.10 2.04
N PRO A 86 7.61 -17.37 2.08
CA PRO A 86 7.25 -18.34 1.05
C PRO A 86 5.73 -18.59 1.03
N ASP A 87 5.22 -19.06 -0.10
CA ASP A 87 3.81 -19.46 -0.29
C ASP A 87 2.80 -18.38 0.12
N SER A 88 3.12 -17.12 -0.19
CA SER A 88 2.38 -15.94 0.25
C SER A 88 1.97 -15.03 -0.92
N MET A 89 1.15 -14.03 -0.61
CA MET A 89 0.79 -12.99 -1.58
C MET A 89 2.02 -12.25 -2.10
N GLU A 90 3.01 -11.97 -1.23
CA GLU A 90 4.24 -11.33 -1.68
C GLU A 90 5.06 -12.22 -2.62
N SER A 91 5.25 -13.51 -2.29
CA SER A 91 6.05 -14.39 -3.16
C SER A 91 5.42 -14.52 -4.55
N ALA A 92 4.09 -14.63 -4.64
CA ALA A 92 3.37 -14.69 -5.91
C ALA A 92 3.45 -13.37 -6.70
N ALA A 93 3.24 -12.23 -6.04
CA ALA A 93 3.26 -10.92 -6.69
C ALA A 93 4.67 -10.54 -7.20
N ILE A 94 5.70 -10.85 -6.42
CA ILE A 94 7.10 -10.56 -6.77
C ILE A 94 7.57 -11.45 -7.92
N ALA A 95 7.25 -12.75 -7.88
CA ALA A 95 7.54 -13.66 -8.99
C ALA A 95 6.86 -13.21 -10.29
N THR A 96 5.60 -12.76 -10.21
CA THR A 96 4.86 -12.21 -11.36
C THR A 96 5.50 -10.93 -11.91
N ALA A 97 6.09 -10.10 -11.03
CA ALA A 97 6.81 -8.90 -11.42
C ALA A 97 8.22 -9.19 -12.00
N GLY A 98 8.69 -10.44 -11.94
CA GLY A 98 9.97 -10.85 -12.52
C GLY A 98 11.20 -10.47 -11.68
N TYR A 99 11.05 -10.36 -10.36
CA TYR A 99 12.15 -10.05 -9.45
C TYR A 99 12.60 -11.28 -8.65
N ASP A 100 13.89 -11.27 -8.26
CA ASP A 100 14.46 -12.29 -7.39
C ASP A 100 13.82 -12.22 -5.99
N PHE A 101 13.56 -13.39 -5.41
CA PHE A 101 12.89 -13.54 -4.13
C PHE A 101 13.64 -14.50 -3.21
N GLU A 102 13.95 -14.04 -2.00
CA GLU A 102 14.57 -14.83 -0.95
C GLU A 102 13.56 -15.07 0.18
N PRO A 103 13.20 -16.34 0.45
CA PRO A 103 12.23 -16.66 1.48
C PRO A 103 12.83 -16.44 2.87
N ILE A 104 12.06 -15.79 3.74
CA ILE A 104 12.36 -15.61 5.16
C ILE A 104 11.18 -16.07 6.02
N THR A 105 11.48 -16.42 7.27
CA THR A 105 10.43 -16.75 8.25
C THR A 105 9.85 -15.47 8.83
N ALA A 106 8.60 -15.13 8.53
CA ALA A 106 7.99 -13.97 9.16
C ALA A 106 7.57 -14.25 10.61
N VAL A 107 7.52 -13.17 11.39
CA VAL A 107 7.23 -13.22 12.82
C VAL A 107 6.02 -12.33 13.09
N ARG A 108 4.86 -12.97 13.25
CA ARG A 108 3.59 -12.29 13.49
C ARG A 108 3.32 -12.20 14.98
N LEU A 109 2.97 -11.00 15.45
CA LEU A 109 2.49 -10.79 16.81
C LEU A 109 1.04 -11.26 16.93
N ALA A 110 0.77 -12.25 17.77
CA ALA A 110 -0.58 -12.72 18.03
C ALA A 110 -1.36 -11.69 18.87
N ARG A 111 -2.64 -11.50 18.56
CA ARG A 111 -3.56 -10.65 19.33
C ARG A 111 -4.63 -11.50 20.00
N PRO A 112 -5.04 -11.19 21.25
CA PRO A 112 -4.53 -10.13 22.13
C PRO A 112 -3.12 -10.43 22.67
N VAL A 113 -2.27 -9.39 22.74
CA VAL A 113 -0.82 -9.52 22.95
C VAL A 113 -0.44 -10.17 24.27
N LEU A 114 -1.06 -9.72 25.37
CA LEU A 114 -0.73 -10.14 26.74
C LEU A 114 -1.23 -11.54 27.12
N LEU A 115 -2.16 -12.10 26.33
CA LEU A 115 -2.85 -13.36 26.67
C LEU A 115 -2.48 -14.51 25.73
N SER A 116 -1.65 -14.27 24.71
CA SER A 116 -1.33 -15.26 23.69
C SER A 116 -0.02 -16.00 24.02
N PRO A 117 -0.06 -17.30 24.40
CA PRO A 117 1.14 -18.08 24.71
C PRO A 117 2.12 -18.15 23.52
N GLN A 118 1.60 -18.01 22.30
CA GLN A 118 2.36 -17.95 21.06
C GLN A 118 3.38 -16.79 21.03
N ASN A 119 3.14 -15.72 21.80
CA ASN A 119 4.05 -14.58 21.88
C ASN A 119 5.27 -14.84 22.77
N LEU A 120 5.28 -15.89 23.61
CA LEU A 120 6.41 -16.20 24.49
C LEU A 120 7.67 -16.59 23.70
N LEU A 121 7.49 -17.28 22.57
CA LEU A 121 8.58 -17.64 21.66
C LEU A 121 8.88 -16.58 20.60
N LEU A 122 8.13 -15.46 20.59
CA LEU A 122 8.27 -14.41 19.58
C LEU A 122 9.68 -13.81 19.55
N PRO A 123 10.34 -13.47 20.70
CA PRO A 123 11.69 -12.91 20.67
C PRO A 123 12.69 -13.90 20.06
N TYR A 124 12.58 -15.18 20.41
CA TYR A 124 13.44 -16.23 19.86
C TYR A 124 13.24 -16.38 18.34
N ARG A 125 11.99 -16.42 17.87
CA ARG A 125 11.68 -16.49 16.43
C ARG A 125 12.16 -15.25 15.67
N LEU A 126 12.01 -14.07 16.26
CA LEU A 126 12.51 -12.82 15.71
C LEU A 126 14.03 -12.85 15.55
N ILE A 127 14.77 -13.21 16.60
CA ILE A 127 16.23 -13.33 16.54
C ILE A 127 16.64 -14.31 15.45
N LYS A 128 16.05 -15.51 15.41
CA LYS A 128 16.35 -16.52 14.40
C LYS A 128 16.09 -16.00 12.98
N SER A 129 14.96 -15.34 12.76
CA SER A 129 14.59 -14.78 11.46
C SER A 129 15.50 -13.62 11.05
N THR A 130 15.88 -12.75 12.00
CA THR A 130 16.82 -11.66 11.76
C THR A 130 18.21 -12.19 11.40
N LEU A 131 18.72 -13.22 12.10
CA LEU A 131 20.01 -13.85 11.76
C LEU A 131 19.99 -14.50 10.38
N HIS A 132 18.89 -15.15 10.01
CA HIS A 132 18.72 -15.71 8.68
C HIS A 132 18.70 -14.62 7.60
N SER A 133 17.91 -13.56 7.83
CA SER A 133 17.84 -12.40 6.94
C SER A 133 19.20 -11.71 6.82
N TYR A 134 19.98 -11.64 7.89
CA TYR A 134 21.33 -11.08 7.89
C TYR A 134 22.27 -11.87 6.99
N SER A 135 22.24 -13.20 7.04
CA SER A 135 23.04 -14.02 6.10
C SER A 135 22.70 -13.71 4.65
N LYS A 136 21.40 -13.69 4.33
CA LYS A 136 20.91 -13.41 2.96
C LYS A 136 21.29 -12.02 2.47
N LEU A 137 21.11 -11.01 3.31
CA LEU A 137 21.51 -9.65 2.96
C LEU A 137 23.04 -9.53 2.86
N LYS A 138 23.80 -10.19 3.71
CA LYS A 138 25.27 -10.18 3.63
C LYS A 138 25.77 -10.81 2.32
N ASP A 139 25.16 -11.90 1.89
CA ASP A 139 25.50 -12.56 0.62
C ASP A 139 25.15 -11.69 -0.59
N PHE A 140 24.05 -10.93 -0.52
CA PHE A 140 23.62 -9.98 -1.55
C PHE A 140 24.39 -8.65 -1.54
N ASP A 141 24.96 -8.27 -0.40
CA ASP A 141 25.74 -7.03 -0.18
C ASP A 141 24.98 -5.74 -0.63
N PRO A 142 23.77 -5.45 -0.11
CA PRO A 142 22.95 -4.33 -0.57
C PRO A 142 23.56 -2.98 -0.21
N HIS A 143 23.48 -2.04 -1.14
CA HIS A 143 23.74 -0.63 -0.88
C HIS A 143 22.56 0.03 -0.15
N LEU A 144 21.34 -0.45 -0.44
CA LEU A 144 20.09 0.10 0.07
C LEU A 144 19.13 -1.04 0.43
N VAL A 145 18.51 -0.94 1.60
CA VAL A 145 17.39 -1.77 2.04
C VAL A 145 16.16 -0.89 2.19
N ILE A 146 15.07 -1.27 1.52
CA ILE A 146 13.79 -0.55 1.56
C ILE A 146 12.75 -1.40 2.26
N GLY A 147 12.29 -0.94 3.42
CA GLY A 147 11.17 -1.54 4.15
C GLY A 147 9.87 -0.84 3.81
N THR A 148 8.88 -1.54 3.24
CA THR A 148 7.56 -0.95 2.95
C THR A 148 6.49 -1.32 3.97
N GLY A 149 6.87 -2.04 5.03
CA GLY A 149 5.98 -2.41 6.13
C GLY A 149 5.47 -3.85 6.08
N GLY A 150 4.50 -4.13 6.95
CA GLY A 150 4.07 -5.48 7.30
C GLY A 150 4.98 -6.12 8.36
N TYR A 151 4.44 -7.11 9.09
CA TYR A 151 5.23 -7.85 10.09
C TYR A 151 6.38 -8.66 9.47
N VAL A 152 6.30 -8.91 8.16
CA VAL A 152 7.32 -9.60 7.35
C VAL A 152 8.58 -8.75 7.18
N SER A 153 8.47 -7.42 7.12
CA SER A 153 9.62 -6.54 6.87
C SER A 153 10.52 -6.35 8.09
N LEU A 154 10.03 -6.65 9.29
CA LEU A 154 10.72 -6.37 10.54
C LEU A 154 12.08 -7.10 10.65
N PRO A 155 12.18 -8.44 10.45
CA PRO A 155 13.47 -9.13 10.56
C PRO A 155 14.52 -8.69 9.53
N PRO A 156 14.22 -8.54 8.21
CA PRO A 156 15.19 -8.03 7.24
C PRO A 156 15.66 -6.61 7.52
N CYS A 157 14.75 -5.72 7.93
CA CYS A 157 15.13 -4.35 8.25
C CYS A 157 16.00 -4.28 9.51
N LEU A 158 15.73 -5.09 10.53
CA LEU A 158 16.64 -5.20 11.67
C LEU A 158 17.99 -5.78 11.25
N ALA A 159 17.99 -6.80 10.40
CA ALA A 159 19.20 -7.42 9.88
C ALA A 159 20.10 -6.43 9.14
N SER A 160 19.52 -5.52 8.35
CA SER A 160 20.29 -4.52 7.61
C SER A 160 21.02 -3.53 8.51
N VAL A 161 20.49 -3.23 9.69
CA VAL A 161 21.16 -2.35 10.68
C VAL A 161 22.51 -2.94 11.10
N PHE A 162 22.62 -4.27 11.16
CA PHE A 162 23.86 -4.95 11.53
C PHE A 162 24.90 -5.03 10.41
N LEU A 163 24.56 -4.65 9.17
CA LEU A 163 25.51 -4.57 8.05
C LEU A 163 26.39 -3.31 8.11
N GLY A 164 26.04 -2.34 8.97
CA GLY A 164 26.81 -1.13 9.20
C GLY A 164 26.55 -0.03 8.15
N GLU A 165 27.40 1.00 8.17
CA GLU A 165 27.13 2.28 7.49
C GLU A 165 27.10 2.22 5.96
N LYS A 166 27.64 1.14 5.37
CA LYS A 166 27.67 0.89 3.92
C LYS A 166 26.29 0.60 3.34
N THR A 167 25.38 0.05 4.13
CA THR A 167 24.02 -0.26 3.72
C THR A 167 23.07 0.76 4.32
N LYS A 168 22.39 1.52 3.46
CA LYS A 168 21.35 2.47 3.91
C LYS A 168 20.03 1.74 4.13
N LEU A 169 19.30 2.14 5.16
CA LEU A 169 17.98 1.63 5.48
C LEU A 169 16.94 2.74 5.33
N VAL A 170 15.97 2.52 4.45
CA VAL A 170 14.90 3.47 4.16
C VAL A 170 13.55 2.80 4.37
N ILE A 171 12.57 3.55 4.86
CA ILE A 171 11.20 3.07 5.04
C ILE A 171 10.27 3.80 4.09
N GLN A 172 9.24 3.11 3.60
CA GLN A 172 8.08 3.73 2.96
C GLN A 172 6.79 3.36 3.72
N GLU A 173 6.09 4.37 4.21
CA GLU A 173 4.81 4.23 4.93
C GLU A 173 3.65 4.76 4.10
N GLN A 174 2.68 3.87 3.84
CA GLN A 174 1.53 4.16 2.98
C GLN A 174 0.35 4.75 3.73
N ASN A 175 0.28 4.50 5.04
CA ASN A 175 -0.89 4.78 5.85
C ASN A 175 -0.81 6.17 6.50
N SER A 176 -1.98 6.69 6.89
CA SER A 176 -2.07 7.91 7.70
C SER A 176 -1.62 7.69 9.16
N VAL A 177 -1.66 6.44 9.63
CA VAL A 177 -1.12 6.00 10.93
C VAL A 177 -0.09 4.90 10.66
N PRO A 178 1.16 5.05 11.15
CA PRO A 178 2.21 4.11 10.80
C PRO A 178 1.96 2.72 11.37
N GLY A 179 2.31 1.71 10.58
CA GLY A 179 2.30 0.33 11.06
C GLY A 179 3.36 0.12 12.15
N VAL A 180 3.10 -0.80 13.09
CA VAL A 180 4.04 -1.07 14.21
C VAL A 180 5.44 -1.42 13.70
N ALA A 181 5.55 -2.21 12.63
CA ALA A 181 6.85 -2.58 12.05
C ALA A 181 7.62 -1.35 11.55
N ASN A 182 6.99 -0.51 10.72
CA ASN A 182 7.60 0.73 10.22
C ASN A 182 7.95 1.69 11.36
N TRP A 183 7.06 1.83 12.35
CA TRP A 183 7.31 2.67 13.51
C TRP A 183 8.55 2.20 14.29
N VAL A 184 8.69 0.89 14.55
CA VAL A 184 9.87 0.33 15.23
C VAL A 184 11.13 0.57 14.39
N ILE A 185 11.12 0.18 13.11
CA ILE A 185 12.29 0.28 12.23
C ILE A 185 12.72 1.74 12.00
N SER A 186 11.80 2.71 12.08
CA SER A 186 12.11 4.13 11.87
C SER A 186 13.15 4.70 12.84
N HIS A 187 13.33 4.06 14.00
CA HIS A 187 14.37 4.42 14.95
C HIS A 187 15.78 4.18 14.38
N PHE A 188 15.91 3.24 13.44
CA PHE A 188 17.18 2.82 12.86
C PHE A 188 17.36 3.29 11.42
N SER A 189 16.29 3.64 10.71
CA SER A 189 16.36 4.08 9.31
C SER A 189 17.10 5.41 9.13
N ASP A 190 17.77 5.55 7.99
CA ASP A 190 18.35 6.80 7.50
C ASP A 190 17.27 7.81 7.11
N ALA A 191 16.21 7.35 6.43
CA ALA A 191 15.07 8.18 6.00
C ALA A 191 13.74 7.42 6.03
N VAL A 192 12.64 8.15 6.16
CA VAL A 192 11.27 7.62 6.18
C VAL A 192 10.43 8.37 5.15
N PHE A 193 10.04 7.72 4.06
CA PHE A 193 9.13 8.27 3.07
C PHE A 193 7.69 8.03 3.50
N VAL A 194 6.89 9.09 3.55
CA VAL A 194 5.50 9.02 4.01
C VAL A 194 4.53 9.51 2.93
N ALA A 195 3.36 8.90 2.89
CA ALA A 195 2.30 9.27 1.96
C ALA A 195 1.58 10.57 2.34
N PHE A 196 1.43 10.85 3.64
CA PHE A 196 0.63 11.97 4.14
C PHE A 196 1.44 12.86 5.09
N ASN A 197 1.16 14.16 5.06
CA ASN A 197 1.73 15.12 6.03
C ASN A 197 1.39 14.75 7.47
N SER A 198 0.17 14.26 7.73
CA SER A 198 -0.28 13.87 9.07
C SER A 198 0.53 12.72 9.67
N THR A 199 1.16 11.87 8.83
CA THR A 199 1.94 10.72 9.30
C THR A 199 3.30 11.14 9.88
N VAL A 200 3.83 12.32 9.51
CA VAL A 200 5.17 12.78 9.93
C VAL A 200 5.31 12.84 11.45
N ASP A 201 4.30 13.37 12.13
CA ASP A 201 4.31 13.56 13.58
C ASP A 201 4.10 12.25 14.36
N CYS A 202 3.73 11.16 13.67
CA CYS A 202 3.59 9.84 14.29
C CYS A 202 4.94 9.10 14.44
N PHE A 203 5.98 9.54 13.74
CA PHE A 203 7.30 8.93 13.79
C PHE A 203 8.20 9.60 14.85
N PRO A 204 9.07 8.83 15.53
CA PRO A 204 9.94 9.34 16.59
C PRO A 204 10.93 10.42 16.12
N ARG A 205 11.23 10.48 14.81
CA ARG A 205 12.20 11.40 14.22
C ARG A 205 11.62 12.08 12.99
N ALA A 206 10.69 13.01 13.20
CA ALA A 206 10.03 13.78 12.14
C ALA A 206 10.98 14.40 11.10
N LYS A 207 12.19 14.84 11.51
CA LYS A 207 13.21 15.41 10.59
C LYS A 207 13.74 14.42 9.54
N LYS A 208 13.61 13.12 9.77
CA LYS A 208 13.97 12.06 8.80
C LYS A 208 12.83 11.74 7.84
N CYS A 209 11.65 12.32 8.06
CA CYS A 209 10.49 12.06 7.22
C CYS A 209 10.50 12.92 5.96
N VAL A 210 10.17 12.30 4.83
CA VAL A 210 10.03 12.95 3.53
C VAL A 210 8.64 12.64 2.99
N VAL A 211 7.81 13.67 2.80
CA VAL A 211 6.46 13.51 2.27
C VAL A 211 6.56 13.39 0.75
N SER A 212 6.23 12.22 0.22
CA SER A 212 6.38 11.90 -1.21
C SER A 212 5.14 11.26 -1.85
N GLY A 213 4.09 11.02 -1.05
CA GLY A 213 2.90 10.32 -1.52
C GLY A 213 3.09 8.80 -1.55
N ASN A 214 2.14 8.11 -2.18
CA ASN A 214 2.21 6.66 -2.34
C ASN A 214 2.79 6.30 -3.72
N PRO A 215 3.79 5.41 -3.79
CA PRO A 215 4.24 4.84 -5.06
C PRO A 215 3.08 4.10 -5.74
N VAL A 216 2.82 4.43 -7.01
CA VAL A 216 1.77 3.82 -7.83
C VAL A 216 2.40 3.03 -8.96
N ARG A 217 1.94 1.79 -9.15
CA ARG A 217 2.44 0.88 -10.20
C ARG A 217 2.37 1.52 -11.58
N LEU A 218 3.42 1.32 -12.37
CA LEU A 218 3.50 1.85 -13.74
C LEU A 218 2.40 1.33 -14.65
N SER A 219 1.94 0.09 -14.43
CA SER A 219 0.82 -0.49 -15.18
C SER A 219 -0.49 0.28 -15.03
N LEU A 220 -0.67 1.05 -13.94
CA LEU A 220 -1.83 1.93 -13.76
C LEU A 220 -1.68 3.27 -14.48
N LYS A 221 -0.46 3.67 -14.86
CA LYS A 221 -0.18 4.90 -15.60
C LYS A 221 -0.27 4.72 -17.11
N LYS A 222 -0.26 3.47 -17.61
CA LYS A 222 -0.42 3.17 -19.02
C LYS A 222 -1.91 3.22 -19.36
N ASP A 223 -2.35 4.33 -19.94
CA ASP A 223 -3.74 4.61 -20.36
C ASP A 223 -4.20 3.77 -21.58
N ASP A 224 -3.62 2.59 -21.79
CA ASP A 224 -3.78 1.84 -23.04
C ASP A 224 -5.11 1.06 -23.13
N VAL A 225 -5.93 1.07 -22.07
CA VAL A 225 -7.18 0.29 -22.04
C VAL A 225 -8.39 1.18 -22.32
N LEU A 226 -8.95 1.03 -23.53
CA LEU A 226 -10.21 1.67 -23.92
C LEU A 226 -11.34 1.24 -22.97
N LYS A 227 -12.08 2.22 -22.44
CA LYS A 227 -13.23 2.01 -21.54
C LYS A 227 -14.25 0.99 -22.09
N ALA A 228 -14.52 1.05 -23.40
CA ALA A 228 -15.43 0.11 -24.07
C ALA A 228 -14.90 -1.34 -24.05
N ALA A 229 -13.60 -1.53 -24.28
CA ALA A 229 -12.96 -2.85 -24.25
C ALA A 229 -12.95 -3.44 -22.83
N ALA A 230 -12.61 -2.64 -21.82
CA ALA A 230 -12.67 -3.08 -20.42
C ALA A 230 -14.09 -3.52 -20.01
N ARG A 231 -15.09 -2.73 -20.39
CA ARG A 231 -16.49 -3.02 -20.12
C ARG A 231 -16.96 -4.31 -20.80
N ALA A 232 -16.62 -4.51 -22.07
CA ALA A 232 -16.95 -5.75 -22.80
C ALA A 232 -16.30 -6.99 -22.17
N LYS A 233 -15.06 -6.87 -21.66
CA LYS A 233 -14.36 -7.95 -20.98
C LYS A 233 -14.99 -8.32 -19.64
N LEU A 234 -15.37 -7.32 -18.83
CA LEU A 234 -15.90 -7.53 -17.48
C LEU A 234 -17.37 -7.96 -17.48
N PHE A 235 -18.15 -7.53 -18.48
CA PHE A 235 -19.58 -7.82 -18.60
C PHE A 235 -19.92 -8.46 -19.95
N PRO A 236 -19.40 -9.68 -20.25
CA PRO A 236 -19.57 -10.31 -21.56
C PRO A 236 -21.02 -10.67 -21.89
N ARG A 237 -21.88 -10.79 -20.87
CA ARG A 237 -23.29 -11.19 -21.00
C ARG A 237 -24.26 -10.01 -21.15
N SER A 238 -23.77 -8.77 -21.07
CA SER A 238 -24.62 -7.58 -21.16
C SER A 238 -24.87 -7.10 -22.60
N GLY A 239 -24.40 -7.85 -23.60
CA GLY A 239 -24.53 -7.54 -25.03
C GLY A 239 -23.76 -6.28 -25.45
N ASN A 240 -24.07 -5.75 -26.65
CA ASN A 240 -23.54 -4.44 -27.13
C ASN A 240 -24.11 -3.22 -26.37
N VAL A 241 -24.79 -3.44 -25.23
CA VAL A 241 -25.52 -2.44 -24.46
C VAL A 241 -24.71 -2.00 -23.24
N LEU A 242 -23.40 -1.82 -23.40
CA LEU A 242 -22.68 -0.89 -22.52
C LEU A 242 -22.84 0.51 -23.11
N ARG A 243 -24.08 0.99 -23.00
CA ARG A 243 -24.48 2.34 -23.39
C ARG A 243 -23.50 3.34 -22.77
N GLU A 244 -23.11 4.38 -23.50
CA GLU A 244 -22.12 5.35 -23.01
C GLU A 244 -22.51 5.94 -21.64
N ASP A 245 -23.81 6.02 -21.37
CA ASP A 245 -24.41 6.52 -20.14
C ASP A 245 -24.54 5.49 -18.99
N ALA A 246 -24.16 4.23 -19.21
CA ALA A 246 -24.17 3.20 -18.17
C ALA A 246 -23.22 3.55 -17.03
N LYS A 247 -23.70 3.39 -15.79
CA LYS A 247 -22.93 3.63 -14.57
C LYS A 247 -22.33 2.32 -14.07
N VAL A 248 -21.03 2.34 -13.78
CA VAL A 248 -20.32 1.18 -13.21
C VAL A 248 -19.88 1.55 -11.81
N VAL A 249 -20.30 0.75 -10.82
CA VAL A 249 -19.88 0.85 -9.42
C VAL A 249 -18.81 -0.21 -9.19
N LEU A 250 -17.64 0.24 -8.74
CA LEU A 250 -16.57 -0.63 -8.28
C LEU A 250 -16.60 -0.70 -6.76
N VAL A 251 -16.81 -1.89 -6.21
CA VAL A 251 -16.76 -2.18 -4.78
C VAL A 251 -15.44 -2.89 -4.49
N LEU A 252 -14.64 -2.32 -3.60
CA LEU A 252 -13.34 -2.86 -3.21
C LEU A 252 -13.37 -3.26 -1.73
N GLY A 253 -13.18 -4.55 -1.45
CA GLY A 253 -12.95 -5.07 -0.11
C GLY A 253 -11.47 -5.07 0.30
N GLY A 254 -10.56 -4.83 -0.64
CA GLY A 254 -9.12 -4.97 -0.43
C GLY A 254 -8.66 -6.42 -0.62
N SER A 255 -7.35 -6.67 -0.59
CA SER A 255 -6.77 -7.95 -1.04
C SER A 255 -7.24 -9.19 -0.27
N LEU A 256 -7.56 -9.05 1.02
CA LEU A 256 -8.13 -10.12 1.84
C LEU A 256 -9.66 -10.10 1.85
N GLY A 257 -10.27 -9.01 1.39
CA GLY A 257 -11.70 -8.76 1.49
C GLY A 257 -12.09 -8.00 2.76
N ALA A 258 -13.28 -7.41 2.73
CA ALA A 258 -13.87 -6.72 3.87
C ALA A 258 -15.25 -7.29 4.14
N ASN A 259 -15.37 -8.15 5.15
CA ASN A 259 -16.62 -8.86 5.44
C ASN A 259 -17.82 -7.92 5.66
N ALA A 260 -17.61 -6.78 6.34
CA ALA A 260 -18.66 -5.79 6.54
C ALA A 260 -19.17 -5.19 5.21
N VAL A 261 -18.26 -4.95 4.25
CA VAL A 261 -18.62 -4.46 2.90
C VAL A 261 -19.32 -5.56 2.14
N ASN A 262 -18.84 -6.81 2.23
CA ASN A 262 -19.43 -7.93 1.54
C ASN A 262 -20.87 -8.20 2.00
N ILE A 263 -21.11 -8.21 3.30
CA ILE A 263 -22.45 -8.36 3.89
C ILE A 263 -23.36 -7.20 3.47
N ALA A 264 -22.85 -5.97 3.52
CA ALA A 264 -23.61 -4.79 3.10
C ALA A 264 -24.03 -4.91 1.63
N MET A 265 -23.10 -5.26 0.74
CA MET A 265 -23.39 -5.47 -0.68
C MET A 265 -24.35 -6.61 -0.93
N LEU A 266 -24.21 -7.74 -0.23
CA LEU A 266 -25.09 -8.90 -0.36
C LEU A 266 -26.56 -8.54 -0.11
N ASN A 267 -26.80 -7.61 0.81
CA ASN A 267 -28.15 -7.15 1.15
C ASN A 267 -28.77 -6.18 0.13
N VAL A 268 -27.95 -5.50 -0.70
CA VAL A 268 -28.45 -4.42 -1.57
C VAL A 268 -28.26 -4.66 -3.07
N TYR A 269 -27.28 -5.48 -3.47
CA TYR A 269 -26.87 -5.58 -4.89
C TYR A 269 -28.03 -5.97 -5.82
N SER A 270 -28.86 -6.94 -5.39
CA SER A 270 -29.96 -7.46 -6.20
C SER A 270 -31.00 -6.37 -6.46
N GLN A 271 -31.40 -5.63 -5.42
CA GLN A 271 -32.34 -4.52 -5.55
C GLN A 271 -31.76 -3.41 -6.43
N MET A 272 -30.50 -3.04 -6.23
CA MET A 272 -29.82 -2.01 -7.03
C MET A 272 -29.82 -2.35 -8.54
N LEU A 273 -29.59 -3.63 -8.88
CA LEU A 273 -29.55 -4.09 -10.27
C LEU A 273 -30.95 -4.24 -10.88
N MET A 274 -31.96 -4.59 -10.09
CA MET A 274 -33.37 -4.67 -10.54
C MET A 274 -33.99 -3.29 -10.78
N GLU A 275 -33.67 -2.30 -9.95
CA GLU A 275 -34.22 -0.94 -10.08
C GLU A 275 -33.55 -0.12 -11.19
N ASN A 276 -32.35 -0.53 -11.64
CA ASN A 276 -31.59 0.21 -12.63
C ASN A 276 -30.84 -0.70 -13.60
N GLU A 277 -31.46 -0.97 -14.74
CA GLU A 277 -30.86 -1.77 -15.82
C GLU A 277 -29.57 -1.16 -16.42
N ARG A 278 -29.29 0.13 -16.18
CA ARG A 278 -28.07 0.84 -16.62
C ARG A 278 -26.98 0.85 -15.56
N LEU A 279 -27.20 0.18 -14.43
CA LEU A 279 -26.21 0.01 -13.37
C LEU A 279 -25.46 -1.32 -13.55
N PHE A 280 -24.15 -1.24 -13.37
CA PHE A 280 -23.24 -2.36 -13.39
C PHE A 280 -22.41 -2.35 -12.11
N ILE A 281 -22.13 -3.54 -11.57
CA ILE A 281 -21.38 -3.68 -10.33
C ILE A 281 -20.20 -4.59 -10.60
N ILE A 282 -19.00 -4.09 -10.30
CA ILE A 282 -17.79 -4.90 -10.14
C ILE A 282 -17.57 -5.00 -8.63
N TRP A 283 -17.59 -6.21 -8.08
CA TRP A 283 -17.45 -6.43 -6.65
C TRP A 283 -16.28 -7.34 -6.38
N GLN A 284 -15.23 -6.75 -5.83
CA GLN A 284 -14.04 -7.45 -5.36
C GLN A 284 -14.24 -7.88 -3.90
N THR A 285 -14.42 -9.17 -3.68
CA THR A 285 -14.84 -9.73 -2.37
C THR A 285 -13.68 -10.08 -1.46
N GLY A 286 -12.47 -10.26 -2.00
CA GLY A 286 -11.32 -10.81 -1.29
C GLY A 286 -11.17 -12.32 -1.52
N VAL A 287 -9.91 -12.78 -1.54
CA VAL A 287 -9.56 -14.20 -1.74
C VAL A 287 -10.14 -15.12 -0.68
N GLU A 288 -10.33 -14.64 0.56
CA GLU A 288 -10.84 -15.46 1.67
C GLU A 288 -12.37 -15.66 1.61
N ALA A 289 -13.09 -14.67 1.08
CA ALA A 289 -14.56 -14.65 1.06
C ALA A 289 -15.15 -14.94 -0.33
N PHE A 290 -14.32 -15.11 -1.37
CA PHE A 290 -14.80 -15.22 -2.75
C PHE A 290 -15.76 -16.39 -2.94
N ASP A 291 -15.35 -17.61 -2.56
CA ASP A 291 -16.16 -18.81 -2.75
C ASP A 291 -17.51 -18.73 -2.00
N GLU A 292 -17.49 -18.19 -0.78
CA GLU A 292 -18.72 -17.97 0.00
C GLU A 292 -19.64 -16.97 -0.70
N MET A 293 -19.11 -15.81 -1.10
CA MET A 293 -19.90 -14.78 -1.77
C MET A 293 -20.43 -15.26 -3.12
N GLU A 294 -19.64 -15.99 -3.90
CA GLU A 294 -20.06 -16.57 -5.18
C GLU A 294 -21.23 -17.54 -4.99
N SER A 295 -21.25 -18.32 -3.91
CA SER A 295 -22.36 -19.23 -3.61
C SER A 295 -23.67 -18.53 -3.22
N LEU A 296 -23.58 -17.33 -2.61
CA LEU A 296 -24.73 -16.57 -2.12
C LEU A 296 -25.29 -15.60 -3.17
N VAL A 297 -24.47 -15.21 -4.14
CA VAL A 297 -24.84 -14.25 -5.18
C VAL A 297 -25.57 -14.96 -6.32
N LYS A 298 -26.71 -14.40 -6.74
CA LYS A 298 -27.40 -14.84 -7.94
C LYS A 298 -26.70 -14.28 -9.16
N ASN A 299 -26.45 -15.14 -10.15
CA ASN A 299 -25.90 -14.74 -11.44
C ASN A 299 -26.76 -13.62 -12.07
N HIS A 300 -26.14 -12.48 -12.36
CA HIS A 300 -26.77 -11.34 -13.02
C HIS A 300 -25.83 -10.81 -14.12
N PRO A 301 -26.31 -10.48 -15.34
CA PRO A 301 -25.44 -10.06 -16.45
C PRO A 301 -24.61 -8.81 -16.14
N ASN A 302 -25.16 -7.89 -15.34
CA ASN A 302 -24.50 -6.64 -14.97
C ASN A 302 -23.67 -6.74 -13.66
N LEU A 303 -23.44 -7.95 -13.14
CA LEU A 303 -22.63 -8.18 -11.95
C LEU A 303 -21.37 -8.95 -12.31
N HIS A 304 -20.22 -8.42 -11.92
CA HIS A 304 -18.93 -9.06 -12.04
C HIS A 304 -18.35 -9.26 -10.63
N LEU A 305 -18.29 -10.51 -10.19
CA LEU A 305 -17.68 -10.88 -8.91
C LEU A 305 -16.22 -11.29 -9.15
N THR A 306 -15.30 -10.83 -8.31
CA THR A 306 -13.88 -11.19 -8.38
C THR A 306 -13.29 -11.35 -6.98
N PRO A 307 -12.31 -12.25 -6.79
CA PRO A 307 -11.55 -12.31 -5.55
C PRO A 307 -10.74 -11.04 -5.33
#